data_AF-A0AAU0MXZ9-F1
#
_entry.id   AF-A0AAU0MXZ9-F1
#
_cell.length_a   1.000
_cell.length_b   1.000
_cell.length_c   1.000
_cell.angle_alpha   90.00
_cell.angle_beta   90.00
_cell.angle_gamma   90.00
#
_symmetry.space_group_name_H-M   'P 1'
#
loop_
_entity.id
_entity.type
_entity.pdbx_description
1 polymer ?
#
loop_
_entity_poly.entity_id
_entity_poly.type
_entity_poly.pdbx_seq_one_letter_code
_entity_poly.pdbx_strand_id
1 'polypeptide(L)'
;MNKWTLLSVSAIVIAVTTTVQAHPTQIAFLNHVIAVVDSETVSAVEQSSFLPGFIDYEKKTVTANGGVNWTGRYLRGKSTYIELFGSGDVEGLKPGNVALAFGSDRVGDIHRMARHLRRDGVSFSQDMRRRNFDGKEVDWFYSLGLDVESADVSFWVMEYVAGYLDHPAAKKEAAEGPWDLVTRERYNSDAYRGKLVQDITYVAFYVSKQTIQEAMPLFLAAGYGVREADGSTHLLGRDAEIVLFHAEEGKYGLAQLGFVLNRSLAEQYVERIGNSVLNVGPDNKATWTFTVPEPSSETTGD
;
A
#
# COMPACT_ATOMS: atom_id res chain seq x y z
N MET A 1 61.16 -36.53 -15.04
CA MET A 1 60.65 -35.19 -15.40
C MET A 1 59.40 -35.39 -16.24
N ASN A 2 58.21 -35.06 -15.75
CA ASN A 2 56.99 -34.84 -16.56
C ASN A 2 56.10 -33.88 -15.77
N LYS A 3 55.89 -32.67 -16.32
CA LYS A 3 55.08 -31.61 -15.74
C LYS A 3 53.62 -31.83 -16.14
N TRP A 4 52.72 -31.91 -15.16
CA TRP A 4 51.28 -31.80 -15.36
C TRP A 4 50.90 -30.31 -15.27
N THR A 5 50.23 -29.80 -16.30
CA THR A 5 49.63 -28.46 -16.31
C THR A 5 48.13 -28.62 -16.13
N LEU A 6 47.60 -28.17 -14.99
CA LEU A 6 46.17 -28.02 -14.75
C LEU A 6 45.72 -26.70 -15.39
N LEU A 7 44.82 -26.78 -16.38
CA LEU A 7 44.09 -25.64 -16.92
C LEU A 7 42.85 -25.41 -16.04
N SER A 8 42.84 -24.32 -15.28
CA SER A 8 41.66 -23.83 -14.58
C SER A 8 40.71 -23.19 -15.60
N VAL A 9 39.52 -23.76 -15.77
CA VAL A 9 38.42 -23.13 -16.51
C VAL A 9 37.69 -22.22 -15.53
N SER A 10 37.93 -20.91 -15.63
CA SER A 10 37.13 -19.91 -14.94
C SER A 10 35.81 -19.73 -15.67
N ALA A 11 34.71 -20.17 -15.07
CA ALA A 11 33.36 -19.84 -15.53
C ALA A 11 33.10 -18.35 -15.24
N ILE A 12 32.95 -17.55 -16.30
CA ILE A 12 32.48 -16.17 -16.20
C ILE A 12 30.97 -16.22 -15.98
N VAL A 13 30.54 -15.96 -14.74
CA VAL A 13 29.13 -15.68 -14.45
C VAL A 13 28.88 -14.22 -14.86
N ILE A 14 28.20 -14.03 -16.00
CA ILE A 14 27.67 -12.73 -16.38
C ILE A 14 26.40 -12.53 -15.55
N ALA A 15 26.52 -11.82 -14.43
CA ALA A 15 25.35 -11.27 -13.75
C ALA A 15 24.75 -10.21 -14.68
N VAL A 16 23.59 -10.52 -15.28
CA VAL A 16 22.79 -9.52 -15.98
C VAL A 16 22.17 -8.63 -14.90
N THR A 17 22.88 -7.57 -14.54
CA THR A 17 22.29 -6.46 -13.78
C THR A 17 21.40 -5.68 -14.74
N THR A 18 20.09 -5.93 -14.69
CA THR A 18 19.13 -4.99 -15.25
C THR A 18 19.32 -3.66 -14.54
N THR A 19 19.83 -2.67 -15.27
CA THR A 19 20.02 -1.32 -14.77
C THR A 19 18.69 -0.78 -14.27
N VAL A 20 18.64 -0.51 -12.96
CA VAL A 20 17.56 0.27 -12.33
C VAL A 20 17.55 1.64 -12.99
N GLN A 21 16.50 1.93 -13.76
CA GLN A 21 16.31 3.24 -14.34
C GLN A 21 15.93 4.20 -13.20
N ALA A 22 16.74 5.22 -12.91
CA ALA A 22 16.35 6.27 -11.98
C ALA A 22 15.04 6.94 -12.47
N HIS A 23 14.13 7.30 -11.55
CA HIS A 23 12.78 7.82 -11.87
C HIS A 23 12.65 9.35 -11.68
N PRO A 24 13.20 10.20 -12.57
CA PRO A 24 12.98 11.65 -12.51
C PRO A 24 11.52 12.05 -12.76
N THR A 25 10.66 11.09 -13.12
CA THR A 25 9.27 11.27 -13.53
C THR A 25 8.27 10.48 -12.70
N GLN A 26 8.58 10.07 -11.45
CA GLN A 26 7.57 9.47 -10.57
C GLN A 26 6.56 10.53 -10.12
N ILE A 27 5.28 10.22 -10.27
CA ILE A 27 4.18 11.18 -10.16
C ILE A 27 3.06 10.72 -9.25
N ALA A 28 2.98 9.42 -8.99
CA ALA A 28 2.16 8.87 -7.93
C ALA A 28 3.03 7.99 -7.02
N PHE A 29 2.71 8.04 -5.74
CA PHE A 29 3.51 7.52 -4.64
C PHE A 29 2.65 6.62 -3.76
N LEU A 30 3.21 5.74 -2.94
CA LEU A 30 2.39 4.89 -2.06
C LEU A 30 1.51 5.78 -1.16
N ASN A 31 0.18 5.70 -1.25
CA ASN A 31 -0.70 6.47 -0.37
C ASN A 31 -1.11 5.60 0.82
N HIS A 32 -1.75 4.47 0.53
CA HIS A 32 -2.08 3.51 1.58
C HIS A 32 -2.17 2.08 1.07
N VAL A 33 -2.07 1.20 2.05
CA VAL A 33 -2.35 -0.23 1.91
C VAL A 33 -3.72 -0.51 2.50
N ILE A 34 -4.50 -1.35 1.84
CA ILE A 34 -5.66 -2.01 2.41
C ILE A 34 -5.29 -3.48 2.60
N ALA A 35 -5.56 -4.03 3.77
CA ALA A 35 -5.44 -5.47 3.99
C ALA A 35 -6.56 -5.97 4.89
N VAL A 36 -7.21 -7.04 4.45
CA VAL A 36 -8.14 -7.80 5.28
C VAL A 36 -7.38 -8.96 5.91
N VAL A 37 -7.34 -8.98 7.24
CA VAL A 37 -6.57 -9.95 8.04
C VAL A 37 -7.50 -10.79 8.90
N ASP A 38 -6.95 -11.84 9.50
CA ASP A 38 -7.70 -12.75 10.37
C ASP A 38 -8.23 -12.05 11.64
N SER A 39 -9.29 -12.60 12.21
CA SER A 39 -9.98 -12.02 13.37
C SER A 39 -9.11 -11.93 14.63
N GLU A 40 -8.14 -12.83 14.79
CA GLU A 40 -7.21 -12.80 15.92
C GLU A 40 -6.24 -11.62 15.77
N THR A 41 -5.67 -11.41 14.57
CA THR A 41 -4.84 -10.23 14.28
C THR A 41 -5.62 -8.94 14.45
N VAL A 42 -6.86 -8.84 13.95
CA VAL A 42 -7.69 -7.63 14.14
C VAL A 42 -7.95 -7.36 15.62
N SER A 43 -8.32 -8.38 16.38
CA SER A 43 -8.59 -8.25 17.82
C SER A 43 -7.35 -7.81 18.60
N ALA A 44 -6.19 -8.37 18.25
CA ALA A 44 -4.92 -8.01 18.87
C ALA A 44 -4.48 -6.58 18.54
N VAL A 45 -4.74 -6.10 17.32
CA VAL A 45 -4.51 -4.68 16.96
C VAL A 45 -5.34 -3.76 17.83
N GLU A 46 -6.62 -4.08 18.05
CA GLU A 46 -7.52 -3.26 18.88
C GLU A 46 -7.15 -3.24 20.36
N GLN A 47 -6.57 -4.34 20.85
CA GLN A 47 -6.23 -4.53 22.26
C GLN A 47 -4.77 -4.19 22.58
N SER A 48 -3.94 -3.88 21.58
CA SER A 48 -2.52 -3.62 21.78
C SER A 48 -2.30 -2.36 22.61
N SER A 49 -1.55 -2.51 23.71
CA SER A 49 -1.05 -1.38 24.50
C SER A 49 0.17 -0.71 23.86
N PHE A 50 0.87 -1.40 22.96
CA PHE A 50 2.07 -0.91 22.28
C PHE A 50 1.75 -0.02 21.08
N LEU A 51 0.77 -0.42 20.25
CA LEU A 51 0.46 0.27 18.99
C LEU A 51 0.19 1.78 19.13
N PRO A 52 -0.54 2.27 20.16
CA PRO A 52 -0.76 3.71 20.32
C PRO A 52 0.52 4.54 20.51
N GLY A 53 1.60 3.96 21.05
CA GLY A 53 2.91 4.62 21.14
C GLY A 53 3.76 4.42 19.88
N PHE A 54 3.52 3.31 19.18
CA PHE A 54 4.24 2.95 17.96
C PHE A 54 3.82 3.78 16.74
N ILE A 55 2.52 3.90 16.45
CA ILE A 55 1.99 4.55 15.23
C ILE A 55 0.68 5.29 15.54
N ASP A 56 0.27 6.23 14.69
CA ASP A 56 -1.01 6.94 14.86
C ASP A 56 -2.17 6.02 14.52
N TYR A 57 -2.90 5.57 15.55
CA TYR A 57 -3.94 4.56 15.43
C TYR A 57 -5.34 5.15 15.66
N GLU A 58 -6.27 4.81 14.78
CA GLU A 58 -7.69 5.12 14.93
C GLU A 58 -8.56 3.99 14.36
N LYS A 59 -9.56 3.54 15.12
CA LYS A 59 -10.65 2.73 14.57
C LYS A 59 -11.82 3.65 14.20
N LYS A 60 -12.29 3.59 12.97
CA LYS A 60 -13.33 4.50 12.48
C LYS A 60 -14.20 3.88 11.39
N THR A 61 -15.49 4.20 11.46
CA THR A 61 -16.45 3.95 10.38
C THR A 61 -16.48 5.11 9.40
N VAL A 62 -16.43 4.79 8.11
CA VAL A 62 -16.52 5.75 7.01
C VAL A 62 -17.75 5.43 6.17
N THR A 63 -18.47 6.48 5.79
CA THR A 63 -19.59 6.43 4.84
C THR A 63 -19.20 7.20 3.59
N ALA A 64 -19.33 6.58 2.42
CA ALA A 64 -18.98 7.19 1.13
C ALA A 64 -19.87 6.70 -0.01
N ASN A 65 -19.80 7.39 -1.15
CA ASN A 65 -20.38 6.98 -2.44
C ASN A 65 -21.84 6.53 -2.35
N GLY A 66 -22.71 7.35 -1.75
CA GLY A 66 -24.15 7.03 -1.69
C GLY A 66 -24.52 6.01 -0.60
N GLY A 67 -23.70 5.89 0.44
CA GLY A 67 -24.05 5.15 1.66
C GLY A 67 -23.25 3.86 1.90
N VAL A 68 -22.23 3.58 1.10
CA VAL A 68 -21.30 2.47 1.35
C VAL A 68 -20.56 2.73 2.66
N ASN A 69 -20.59 1.77 3.57
CA ASN A 69 -19.99 1.88 4.89
C ASN A 69 -18.87 0.86 5.07
N TRP A 70 -17.81 1.27 5.74
CA TRP A 70 -16.78 0.36 6.23
C TRP A 70 -16.21 0.81 7.57
N THR A 71 -15.73 -0.14 8.37
CA THR A 71 -15.04 0.14 9.64
C THR A 71 -13.58 -0.29 9.56
N GLY A 72 -12.67 0.67 9.42
CA GLY A 72 -11.24 0.40 9.32
C GLY A 72 -10.50 0.64 10.63
N ARG A 73 -9.36 -0.05 10.79
CA ARG A 73 -8.30 0.31 11.73
C ARG A 73 -7.20 1.00 10.94
N TYR A 74 -7.05 2.29 11.14
CA TYR A 74 -6.14 3.14 10.39
C TYR A 74 -4.87 3.33 11.20
N LEU A 75 -3.72 2.95 10.62
CA LEU A 75 -2.42 3.17 11.23
C LEU A 75 -1.62 4.10 10.30
N ARG A 76 -1.43 5.35 10.73
CA ARG A 76 -0.96 6.45 9.89
C ARG A 76 0.47 6.86 10.24
N GLY A 77 1.28 7.00 9.20
CA GLY A 77 2.52 7.74 9.21
C GLY A 77 2.30 9.17 8.70
N LYS A 78 3.40 9.79 8.27
CA LYS A 78 3.45 11.14 7.74
C LYS A 78 2.74 11.23 6.40
N SER A 79 3.09 10.41 5.42
CA SER A 79 2.54 10.43 4.06
C SER A 79 1.91 9.11 3.62
N THR A 80 2.05 8.07 4.43
CA THR A 80 1.53 6.74 4.16
C THR A 80 0.69 6.23 5.31
N TYR A 81 -0.25 5.34 5.02
CA TYR A 81 -0.99 4.64 6.08
C TYR A 81 -1.43 3.25 5.65
N ILE A 82 -1.91 2.45 6.59
CA ILE A 82 -2.60 1.19 6.30
C ILE A 82 -4.00 1.20 6.90
N GLU A 83 -4.95 0.66 6.14
CA GLU A 83 -6.29 0.30 6.59
C GLU A 83 -6.33 -1.22 6.81
N LEU A 84 -6.44 -1.62 8.07
CA LEU A 84 -6.66 -3.02 8.44
C LEU A 84 -8.14 -3.27 8.65
N PHE A 85 -8.61 -4.36 8.06
CA PHE A 85 -9.99 -4.83 8.12
C PHE A 85 -10.04 -6.26 8.61
N GLY A 86 -11.12 -6.61 9.32
CA GLY A 86 -11.52 -7.99 9.59
C GLY A 86 -12.75 -8.38 8.77
N SER A 87 -13.18 -9.63 8.97
CA SER A 87 -14.40 -10.13 8.35
C SER A 87 -15.61 -9.27 8.70
N GLY A 88 -16.34 -8.80 7.69
CA GLY A 88 -17.55 -7.99 7.84
C GLY A 88 -17.31 -6.50 8.09
N ASP A 89 -16.06 -6.04 8.17
CA ASP A 89 -15.77 -4.61 8.29
C ASP A 89 -15.98 -3.85 6.96
N VAL A 90 -15.90 -4.56 5.83
CA VAL A 90 -16.19 -4.06 4.47
C VAL A 90 -17.03 -5.13 3.76
N GLU A 91 -18.11 -4.72 3.11
CA GLU A 91 -18.93 -5.65 2.33
C GLU A 91 -18.13 -6.26 1.17
N GLY A 92 -18.25 -7.58 0.99
CA GLY A 92 -17.63 -8.32 -0.12
C GLY A 92 -16.15 -8.63 0.06
N LEU A 93 -15.47 -8.13 1.09
CA LEU A 93 -14.06 -8.44 1.34
C LEU A 93 -13.90 -9.51 2.44
N LYS A 94 -12.89 -10.36 2.28
CA LYS A 94 -12.53 -11.49 3.14
C LYS A 94 -11.03 -11.48 3.46
N PRO A 95 -10.57 -12.13 4.55
CA PRO A 95 -9.15 -12.25 4.85
C PRO A 95 -8.33 -12.72 3.63
N GLY A 96 -7.19 -12.08 3.39
CA GLY A 96 -6.36 -12.30 2.20
C GLY A 96 -6.56 -11.24 1.10
N ASN A 97 -7.69 -10.50 1.12
CA ASN A 97 -7.85 -9.34 0.25
C ASN A 97 -6.80 -8.27 0.56
N VAL A 98 -6.14 -7.74 -0.48
CA VAL A 98 -5.16 -6.67 -0.38
C VAL A 98 -5.41 -5.63 -1.45
N ALA A 99 -5.17 -4.36 -1.15
CA ALA A 99 -5.14 -3.36 -2.19
C ALA A 99 -4.12 -2.27 -1.94
N LEU A 100 -3.66 -1.62 -3.00
CA LEU A 100 -2.78 -0.46 -2.91
C LEU A 100 -3.40 0.76 -3.60
N ALA A 101 -3.43 1.85 -2.85
CA ALA A 101 -3.68 3.17 -3.39
C ALA A 101 -2.35 3.90 -3.60
N PHE A 102 -2.21 4.52 -4.77
CA PHE A 102 -1.14 5.48 -5.04
C PHE A 102 -1.68 6.90 -5.01
N GLY A 103 -0.98 7.85 -4.42
CA GLY A 103 -1.41 9.25 -4.30
C GLY A 103 -0.51 10.17 -5.12
N SER A 104 -1.10 11.12 -5.83
CA SER A 104 -0.35 12.27 -6.35
C SER A 104 -0.28 13.38 -5.30
N ASP A 105 0.89 14.03 -5.22
CA ASP A 105 1.12 15.22 -4.38
C ASP A 105 1.21 16.48 -5.25
N ARG A 106 0.49 16.51 -6.37
CA ARG A 106 0.39 17.65 -7.30
C ARG A 106 -0.97 17.65 -7.98
N VAL A 107 -1.53 18.84 -8.15
CA VAL A 107 -2.81 19.03 -8.83
C VAL A 107 -2.69 18.67 -10.31
N GLY A 108 -3.60 17.83 -10.80
CA GLY A 108 -3.73 17.41 -12.18
C GLY A 108 -2.83 16.24 -12.60
N ASP A 109 -2.09 15.65 -11.67
CA ASP A 109 -1.22 14.51 -11.94
C ASP A 109 -2.03 13.25 -12.30
N ILE A 110 -3.19 13.05 -11.67
CA ILE A 110 -4.12 11.97 -12.05
C ILE A 110 -4.60 12.13 -13.49
N HIS A 111 -4.85 13.36 -13.95
CA HIS A 111 -5.21 13.62 -15.34
C HIS A 111 -4.02 13.44 -16.29
N ARG A 112 -2.78 13.69 -15.85
CA ARG A 112 -1.59 13.36 -16.62
C ARG A 112 -1.44 11.84 -16.78
N MET A 113 -1.69 11.08 -15.73
CA MET A 113 -1.72 9.61 -15.80
C MET A 113 -2.79 9.11 -16.77
N ALA A 114 -4.02 9.61 -16.65
CA ALA A 114 -5.12 9.28 -17.58
C ALA A 114 -4.74 9.52 -19.05
N ARG A 115 -4.03 10.62 -19.34
CA ARG A 115 -3.54 10.91 -20.71
C ARG A 115 -2.48 9.91 -21.18
N HIS A 116 -1.56 9.50 -20.30
CA HIS A 116 -0.55 8.49 -20.64
C HIS A 116 -1.22 7.15 -20.96
N LEU A 117 -2.11 6.67 -20.08
CA LEU A 117 -2.84 5.41 -20.29
C LEU A 117 -3.65 5.44 -21.58
N ARG A 118 -4.37 6.54 -21.85
CA ARG A 118 -5.14 6.70 -23.09
C ARG A 118 -4.26 6.67 -24.34
N ARG A 119 -3.11 7.37 -24.31
CA ARG A 119 -2.16 7.38 -25.42
C ARG A 119 -1.63 5.98 -25.70
N ASP A 120 -1.43 5.20 -24.66
CA ASP A 120 -0.89 3.84 -24.73
C ASP A 120 -2.00 2.79 -25.00
N GLY A 121 -3.24 3.23 -25.26
CA GLY A 121 -4.37 2.37 -25.62
C GLY A 121 -4.96 1.56 -24.45
N VAL A 122 -4.65 1.94 -23.22
CA VAL A 122 -5.09 1.24 -22.01
C VAL A 122 -6.45 1.76 -21.56
N SER A 123 -7.40 0.85 -21.36
CA SER A 123 -8.70 1.14 -20.75
C SER A 123 -8.56 1.37 -19.26
N PHE A 124 -9.25 2.40 -18.73
CA PHE A 124 -9.26 2.72 -17.32
C PHE A 124 -10.59 3.34 -16.90
N SER A 125 -10.93 3.23 -15.62
CA SER A 125 -12.01 3.98 -14.99
C SER A 125 -11.45 5.20 -14.27
N GLN A 126 -12.20 6.30 -14.29
CA GLN A 126 -11.86 7.50 -13.54
C GLN A 126 -13.13 8.14 -12.98
N ASP A 127 -13.18 8.29 -11.66
CA ASP A 127 -14.37 8.76 -10.95
C ASP A 127 -14.02 9.74 -9.82
N MET A 128 -14.99 10.58 -9.44
CA MET A 128 -14.92 11.37 -8.21
C MET A 128 -15.47 10.54 -7.05
N ARG A 129 -14.63 10.26 -6.05
CA ARG A 129 -15.07 9.68 -4.78
C ARG A 129 -15.61 10.77 -3.88
N ARG A 130 -16.75 10.49 -3.24
CA ARG A 130 -17.42 11.43 -2.34
C ARG A 130 -17.56 10.83 -0.96
N ARG A 131 -17.33 11.65 0.06
CA ARG A 131 -17.49 11.29 1.46
C ARG A 131 -18.79 11.87 1.98
N ASN A 132 -19.54 11.06 2.73
CA ASN A 132 -20.72 11.55 3.42
C ASN A 132 -20.34 12.10 4.80
N PHE A 133 -20.72 13.35 5.05
CA PHE A 133 -20.70 13.96 6.38
C PHE A 133 -22.13 14.36 6.75
N ASP A 134 -22.73 13.65 7.71
CA ASP A 134 -24.05 13.94 8.27
C ASP A 134 -25.13 14.16 7.19
N GLY A 135 -25.13 13.31 6.15
CA GLY A 135 -26.08 13.36 5.05
C GLY A 135 -25.65 14.24 3.86
N LYS A 136 -24.52 14.95 3.96
CA LYS A 136 -23.98 15.75 2.87
C LYS A 136 -22.81 15.04 2.18
N GLU A 137 -22.94 14.83 0.87
CA GLU A 137 -21.83 14.35 0.04
C GLU A 137 -20.84 15.50 -0.22
N VAL A 138 -19.56 15.23 0.03
CA VAL A 138 -18.44 16.15 -0.19
C VAL A 138 -17.45 15.46 -1.11
N ASP A 139 -17.10 16.11 -2.22
CA ASP A 139 -16.06 15.63 -3.12
C ASP A 139 -14.75 15.46 -2.34
N TRP A 140 -14.14 14.28 -2.47
CA TRP A 140 -13.03 13.88 -1.61
C TRP A 140 -11.75 13.66 -2.40
N PHE A 141 -11.79 12.83 -3.44
CA PHE A 141 -10.64 12.62 -4.32
C PHE A 141 -11.08 12.07 -5.68
N TYR A 142 -10.29 12.37 -6.71
CA TYR A 142 -10.36 11.63 -7.96
C TYR A 142 -9.72 10.26 -7.77
N SER A 143 -10.36 9.21 -8.30
CA SER A 143 -9.86 7.85 -8.35
C SER A 143 -9.61 7.48 -9.81
N LEU A 144 -8.54 6.75 -10.08
CA LEU A 144 -8.25 6.17 -11.39
C LEU A 144 -7.77 4.73 -11.20
N GLY A 145 -8.44 3.77 -11.82
CA GLY A 145 -8.11 2.34 -11.72
C GLY A 145 -8.11 1.65 -13.09
N LEU A 146 -7.45 0.50 -13.15
CA LEU A 146 -7.60 -0.42 -14.28
C LEU A 146 -8.62 -1.49 -13.90
N ASP A 147 -9.38 -1.96 -14.89
CA ASP A 147 -10.23 -3.13 -14.72
C ASP A 147 -9.33 -4.37 -14.76
N VAL A 148 -8.84 -4.79 -13.59
CA VAL A 148 -8.06 -6.02 -13.42
C VAL A 148 -9.00 -7.18 -13.08
N GLU A 149 -8.73 -8.36 -13.62
CA GLU A 149 -9.52 -9.57 -13.35
C GLU A 149 -9.08 -10.19 -12.01
N SER A 150 -9.27 -9.48 -10.90
CA SER A 150 -9.02 -10.01 -9.57
C SER A 150 -10.05 -9.51 -8.57
N ALA A 151 -10.73 -10.46 -7.91
CA ALA A 151 -11.59 -10.17 -6.77
C ALA A 151 -10.80 -9.94 -5.48
N ASP A 152 -9.54 -10.39 -5.45
CA ASP A 152 -8.76 -10.45 -4.22
C ASP A 152 -7.75 -9.30 -4.08
N VAL A 153 -7.21 -8.82 -5.21
CA VAL A 153 -6.19 -7.76 -5.24
C VAL A 153 -6.61 -6.61 -6.14
N SER A 154 -6.48 -5.37 -5.67
CA SER A 154 -6.77 -4.19 -6.49
C SER A 154 -5.72 -3.08 -6.35
N PHE A 155 -5.64 -2.24 -7.39
CA PHE A 155 -4.72 -1.12 -7.47
C PHE A 155 -5.44 0.11 -8.05
N TRP A 156 -5.22 1.27 -7.46
CA TRP A 156 -5.71 2.52 -8.03
C TRP A 156 -4.81 3.70 -7.67
N VAL A 157 -5.00 4.80 -8.39
CA VAL A 157 -4.40 6.09 -8.08
C VAL A 157 -5.47 7.03 -7.58
N MET A 158 -5.10 7.89 -6.64
CA MET A 158 -5.95 8.92 -6.09
C MET A 158 -5.28 10.30 -6.09
N GLU A 159 -6.10 11.34 -6.22
CA GLU A 159 -5.70 12.73 -6.07
C GLU A 159 -6.76 13.47 -5.24
N TYR A 160 -6.38 13.91 -4.04
CA TYR A 160 -7.29 14.64 -3.16
C TYR A 160 -7.71 15.98 -3.77
N VAL A 161 -8.96 16.38 -3.53
CA VAL A 161 -9.46 17.69 -3.96
C VAL A 161 -9.40 18.70 -2.84
N ALA A 162 -9.03 19.95 -3.15
CA ALA A 162 -8.92 21.03 -2.18
C ALA A 162 -10.21 21.26 -1.38
N GLY A 163 -11.35 21.27 -2.06
CA GLY A 163 -12.66 21.54 -1.44
C GLY A 163 -13.08 20.55 -0.35
N TYR A 164 -12.43 19.38 -0.26
CA TYR A 164 -12.63 18.45 0.85
C TYR A 164 -12.22 19.07 2.20
N LEU A 165 -11.13 19.86 2.21
CA LEU A 165 -10.56 20.46 3.42
C LEU A 165 -11.42 21.61 3.98
N ASP A 166 -12.25 22.23 3.14
CA ASP A 166 -13.16 23.29 3.55
C ASP A 166 -14.31 22.78 4.43
N HIS A 167 -14.55 21.47 4.45
CA HIS A 167 -15.59 20.89 5.27
C HIS A 167 -15.13 20.77 6.74
N PRO A 168 -15.81 21.37 7.73
CA PRO A 168 -15.35 21.33 9.13
C PRO A 168 -15.17 19.92 9.70
N ALA A 169 -16.01 18.97 9.26
CA ALA A 169 -15.91 17.57 9.68
C ALA A 169 -14.64 16.85 9.17
N ALA A 170 -13.94 17.41 8.17
CA ALA A 170 -12.62 16.93 7.76
C ALA A 170 -11.57 17.15 8.86
N LYS A 171 -11.80 18.10 9.79
CA LYS A 171 -10.87 18.46 10.89
C LYS A 171 -9.47 18.84 10.38
N LYS A 172 -9.45 19.64 9.31
CA LYS A 172 -8.25 20.15 8.66
C LYS A 172 -8.30 21.66 8.54
N GLU A 173 -7.13 22.25 8.34
CA GLU A 173 -7.05 23.64 7.87
C GLU A 173 -7.73 23.72 6.50
N ALA A 174 -8.56 24.74 6.32
CA ALA A 174 -9.30 24.96 5.08
C ALA A 174 -8.35 25.11 3.89
N ALA A 175 -8.88 24.93 2.68
CA ALA A 175 -8.10 25.14 1.48
C ALA A 175 -7.76 26.64 1.32
N GLU A 176 -6.56 26.92 0.81
CA GLU A 176 -6.13 28.26 0.42
C GLU A 176 -6.83 28.74 -0.87
N GLY A 177 -7.48 27.83 -1.59
CA GLY A 177 -8.24 28.09 -2.81
C GLY A 177 -8.59 26.82 -3.59
N PRO A 178 -9.27 26.94 -4.74
CA PRO A 178 -9.73 25.79 -5.53
C PRO A 178 -8.61 24.94 -6.16
N TRP A 179 -7.40 25.50 -6.23
CA TRP A 179 -6.20 24.83 -6.78
C TRP A 179 -5.17 24.52 -5.70
N ASP A 180 -5.57 24.59 -4.43
CA ASP A 180 -4.71 24.31 -3.32
C ASP A 180 -4.21 22.86 -3.35
N LEU A 181 -2.96 22.67 -2.98
CA LEU A 181 -2.31 21.38 -2.97
C LEU A 181 -2.64 20.61 -1.69
N VAL A 182 -3.37 19.51 -1.84
CA VAL A 182 -3.62 18.56 -0.77
C VAL A 182 -2.65 17.39 -0.89
N THR A 183 -1.46 17.53 -0.31
CA THR A 183 -0.50 16.42 -0.22
C THR A 183 -1.00 15.32 0.71
N ARG A 184 -0.45 14.11 0.57
CA ARG A 184 -0.64 13.01 1.53
C ARG A 184 -0.28 13.42 2.95
N GLU A 185 0.80 14.18 3.13
CA GLU A 185 1.18 14.72 4.45
C GLU A 185 0.11 15.63 5.03
N ARG A 186 -0.41 16.57 4.24
CA ARG A 186 -1.46 17.48 4.70
C ARG A 186 -2.77 16.76 5.01
N TYR A 187 -3.10 15.74 4.21
CA TYR A 187 -4.27 14.90 4.44
C TYR A 187 -4.13 14.05 5.70
N ASN A 188 -2.95 13.49 5.98
CA ASN A 188 -2.71 12.68 7.18
C ASN A 188 -2.53 13.53 8.44
N SER A 189 -2.63 12.87 9.60
CA SER A 189 -2.49 13.52 10.90
C SER A 189 -1.04 13.87 11.19
N ASP A 190 -0.79 15.05 11.77
CA ASP A 190 0.53 15.43 12.29
C ASP A 190 0.94 14.64 13.56
N ALA A 191 0.04 13.79 14.08
CA ALA A 191 0.29 12.96 15.25
C ALA A 191 1.51 12.04 15.10
N TYR A 192 1.92 11.69 13.87
CA TYR A 192 3.11 10.87 13.60
C TYR A 192 4.37 11.41 14.28
N ARG A 193 4.49 12.74 14.45
CA ARG A 193 5.65 13.37 15.10
C ARG A 193 5.84 12.92 16.55
N GLY A 194 4.76 12.52 17.22
CA GLY A 194 4.77 11.97 18.58
C GLY A 194 4.90 10.44 18.65
N LYS A 195 4.99 9.74 17.51
CA LYS A 195 5.01 8.28 17.42
C LYS A 195 6.41 7.75 17.11
N LEU A 196 6.60 6.44 17.16
CA LEU A 196 7.84 5.81 16.68
C LEU A 196 7.88 5.82 15.16
N VAL A 197 6.79 5.45 14.49
CA VAL A 197 6.70 5.41 13.03
C VAL A 197 6.67 6.81 12.44
N GLN A 198 7.54 7.03 11.46
CA GLN A 198 7.48 8.15 10.55
C GLN A 198 6.64 7.80 9.32
N ASP A 199 6.93 6.70 8.63
CA ASP A 199 6.21 6.27 7.42
C ASP A 199 6.35 4.77 7.15
N ILE A 200 5.45 4.22 6.34
CA ILE A 200 5.55 2.92 5.67
C ILE A 200 6.40 3.11 4.41
N THR A 201 7.49 2.37 4.29
CA THR A 201 8.45 2.47 3.17
C THR A 201 8.67 1.15 2.44
N TYR A 202 8.03 0.09 2.92
CA TYR A 202 8.08 -1.22 2.27
C TYR A 202 6.75 -1.93 2.43
N VAL A 203 6.28 -2.56 1.36
CA VAL A 203 5.08 -3.40 1.38
C VAL A 203 5.36 -4.66 0.58
N ALA A 204 5.03 -5.82 1.14
CA ALA A 204 5.08 -7.08 0.40
C ALA A 204 3.81 -7.88 0.59
N PHE A 205 3.31 -8.48 -0.49
CA PHE A 205 2.13 -9.33 -0.46
C PHE A 205 2.10 -10.29 -1.65
N TYR A 206 1.25 -11.30 -1.55
CA TYR A 206 1.09 -12.34 -2.56
C TYR A 206 -0.03 -11.97 -3.55
N VAL A 207 0.25 -12.16 -4.84
CA VAL A 207 -0.65 -11.82 -5.95
C VAL A 207 -0.33 -12.68 -7.18
N SER A 208 -1.30 -12.92 -8.05
CA SER A 208 -1.05 -13.70 -9.27
C SER A 208 -0.20 -12.91 -10.27
N LYS A 209 0.58 -13.64 -11.07
CA LYS A 209 1.34 -13.04 -12.18
C LYS A 209 0.43 -12.31 -13.17
N GLN A 210 -0.78 -12.83 -13.41
CA GLN A 210 -1.74 -12.23 -14.32
C GLN A 210 -2.18 -10.85 -13.82
N THR A 211 -2.58 -10.73 -12.55
CA THR A 211 -2.99 -9.45 -11.96
C THR A 211 -1.84 -8.44 -11.99
N ILE A 212 -0.58 -8.86 -11.75
CA ILE A 212 0.59 -7.97 -11.89
C ILE A 212 0.72 -7.47 -13.34
N GLN A 213 0.59 -8.36 -14.33
CA GLN A 213 0.70 -8.01 -15.75
C GLN A 213 -0.39 -7.04 -16.18
N GLU A 214 -1.63 -7.25 -15.76
CA GLU A 214 -2.77 -6.37 -16.03
C GLU A 214 -2.61 -4.99 -15.36
N ALA A 215 -2.06 -4.95 -14.14
CA ALA A 215 -1.82 -3.70 -13.42
C ALA A 215 -0.55 -2.96 -13.87
N MET A 216 0.33 -3.60 -14.66
CA MET A 216 1.62 -3.05 -15.04
C MET A 216 1.56 -1.66 -15.69
N PRO A 217 0.62 -1.36 -16.62
CA PRO A 217 0.52 -0.03 -17.20
C PRO A 217 0.26 1.06 -16.15
N LEU A 218 -0.48 0.75 -15.06
CA LEU A 218 -0.73 1.69 -13.97
C LEU A 218 0.57 2.03 -13.23
N PHE A 219 1.39 1.02 -12.91
CA PHE A 219 2.66 1.22 -12.19
C PHE A 219 3.66 2.04 -13.01
N LEU A 220 3.77 1.72 -14.30
CA LEU A 220 4.62 2.47 -15.23
C LEU A 220 4.13 3.91 -15.40
N ALA A 221 2.81 4.11 -15.51
CA ALA A 221 2.22 5.45 -15.59
C ALA A 221 2.41 6.27 -14.31
N ALA A 222 2.40 5.62 -13.13
CA ALA A 222 2.74 6.24 -11.85
C ALA A 222 4.23 6.61 -11.74
N GLY A 223 5.07 5.98 -12.58
CA GLY A 223 6.50 6.21 -12.69
C GLY A 223 7.34 5.35 -11.76
N TYR A 224 6.83 4.19 -11.35
CA TYR A 224 7.60 3.17 -10.64
C TYR A 224 8.58 2.46 -11.57
N GLY A 225 9.72 2.06 -11.02
CA GLY A 225 10.61 1.10 -11.66
C GLY A 225 10.13 -0.30 -11.44
N VAL A 226 10.42 -1.17 -12.38
CA VAL A 226 10.00 -2.56 -12.31
C VAL A 226 11.24 -3.43 -12.44
N ARG A 227 11.43 -4.31 -11.46
CA ARG A 227 12.47 -5.32 -11.49
C ARG A 227 11.84 -6.67 -11.21
N GLU A 228 11.94 -7.56 -12.18
CA GLU A 228 11.57 -8.96 -12.00
C GLU A 228 12.69 -9.70 -11.25
N ALA A 229 12.29 -10.61 -10.37
CA ALA A 229 13.15 -11.57 -9.70
C ALA A 229 12.47 -12.95 -9.70
N ASP A 230 13.21 -13.99 -9.34
CA ASP A 230 12.65 -15.34 -9.29
C ASP A 230 11.52 -15.42 -8.25
N GLY A 231 10.28 -15.48 -8.74
CA GLY A 231 9.08 -15.58 -7.92
C GLY A 231 8.53 -14.26 -7.38
N SER A 232 9.05 -13.09 -7.82
CA SER A 232 8.50 -11.80 -7.41
C SER A 232 8.69 -10.69 -8.45
N THR A 233 7.82 -9.69 -8.38
CA THR A 233 7.96 -8.42 -9.11
C THR A 233 8.17 -7.29 -8.10
N HIS A 234 9.23 -6.51 -8.27
CA HIS A 234 9.56 -5.38 -7.40
C HIS A 234 9.19 -4.07 -8.09
N LEU A 235 8.34 -3.27 -7.45
CA LEU A 235 8.07 -1.90 -7.82
C LEU A 235 8.95 -0.96 -6.99
N LEU A 236 9.85 -0.26 -7.67
CA LEU A 236 10.86 0.61 -7.07
C LEU A 236 10.37 2.07 -7.15
N GLY A 237 9.86 2.57 -6.04
CA GLY A 237 9.48 3.97 -5.86
C GLY A 237 10.56 4.80 -5.18
N ARG A 238 10.38 6.12 -5.18
CA ARG A 238 11.26 7.06 -4.46
C ARG A 238 11.04 7.05 -2.96
N ASP A 239 9.85 6.70 -2.50
CA ASP A 239 9.45 6.72 -1.08
C ASP A 239 9.11 5.34 -0.52
N ALA A 240 8.76 4.38 -1.37
CA ALA A 240 8.54 2.99 -0.96
C ALA A 240 8.98 1.97 -2.01
N GLU A 241 9.42 0.80 -1.54
CA GLU A 241 9.54 -0.42 -2.35
C GLU A 241 8.30 -1.31 -2.13
N ILE A 242 7.76 -1.85 -3.21
CA ILE A 242 6.63 -2.79 -3.16
C ILE A 242 7.07 -4.10 -3.79
N VAL A 243 6.90 -5.21 -3.07
CA VAL A 243 7.25 -6.56 -3.53
C VAL A 243 6.00 -7.39 -3.71
N LEU A 244 5.77 -7.81 -4.95
CA LEU A 244 4.63 -8.62 -5.36
C LEU A 244 5.10 -10.06 -5.52
N PHE A 245 4.89 -10.90 -4.51
CA PHE A 245 5.23 -12.32 -4.58
C PHE A 245 4.25 -13.04 -5.49
N HIS A 246 4.77 -13.81 -6.43
CA HIS A 246 3.98 -14.58 -7.38
C HIS A 246 3.31 -15.74 -6.65
N ALA A 247 1.98 -15.73 -6.62
CA ALA A 247 1.18 -16.76 -6.00
C ALA A 247 0.18 -17.38 -6.97
N GLU A 248 -0.27 -18.59 -6.64
CA GLU A 248 -1.46 -19.19 -7.25
C GLU A 248 -2.71 -18.43 -6.78
N GLU A 249 -3.79 -18.55 -7.57
CA GLU A 249 -5.05 -17.92 -7.23
C GLU A 249 -5.58 -18.40 -5.86
N GLY A 250 -6.12 -17.48 -5.08
CA GLY A 250 -6.63 -17.74 -3.72
C GLY A 250 -5.55 -17.82 -2.63
N LYS A 251 -4.26 -17.69 -2.95
CA LYS A 251 -3.16 -17.62 -1.97
C LYS A 251 -2.61 -16.20 -1.82
N TYR A 252 -3.52 -15.25 -1.65
CA TYR A 252 -3.19 -13.84 -1.57
C TYR A 252 -3.21 -13.35 -0.12
N GLY A 253 -2.51 -12.26 0.13
CA GLY A 253 -2.50 -11.65 1.45
C GLY A 253 -1.27 -10.81 1.71
N LEU A 254 -1.44 -9.86 2.62
CA LEU A 254 -0.34 -9.05 3.11
C LEU A 254 0.69 -9.97 3.76
N ALA A 255 1.95 -9.87 3.33
CA ALA A 255 3.04 -10.65 3.88
C ALA A 255 3.85 -9.79 4.87
N GLN A 256 4.12 -8.53 4.50
CA GLN A 256 5.00 -7.69 5.27
C GLN A 256 4.76 -6.19 5.05
N LEU A 257 4.97 -5.41 6.10
CA LEU A 257 5.15 -3.96 6.05
C LEU A 257 6.52 -3.62 6.64
N GLY A 258 7.22 -2.68 6.01
CA GLY A 258 8.39 -2.05 6.59
C GLY A 258 8.13 -0.57 6.87
N PHE A 259 8.66 -0.11 7.99
CA PHE A 259 8.48 1.24 8.49
C PHE A 259 9.84 1.91 8.64
N VAL A 260 9.89 3.21 8.36
CA VAL A 260 10.96 4.08 8.86
C VAL A 260 10.48 4.76 10.14
N LEU A 261 11.38 4.86 11.13
CA LEU A 261 11.08 5.39 12.46
C LEU A 261 11.65 6.81 12.63
N ASN A 262 10.94 7.65 13.36
CA ASN A 262 11.42 8.98 13.78
C ASN A 262 12.67 8.91 14.66
N ARG A 263 12.91 7.77 15.32
CA ARG A 263 14.06 7.50 16.18
C ARG A 263 14.36 6.01 16.25
N SER A 264 15.63 5.68 16.42
CA SER A 264 16.10 4.33 16.70
C SER A 264 15.75 3.90 18.14
N LEU A 265 15.76 2.59 18.39
CA LEU A 265 15.68 2.03 19.75
C LEU A 265 17.08 1.60 20.21
N ALA A 266 17.31 1.59 21.53
CA ALA A 266 18.59 1.12 22.07
C ALA A 266 18.79 -0.39 21.82
N GLU A 267 17.70 -1.15 21.85
CA GLU A 267 17.66 -2.60 21.66
C GLU A 267 16.49 -2.96 20.76
N GLN A 268 16.55 -4.14 20.13
CA GLN A 268 15.44 -4.67 19.35
C GLN A 268 14.23 -4.96 20.27
N TYR A 269 13.04 -4.57 19.83
CA TYR A 269 11.78 -4.93 20.46
C TYR A 269 10.97 -5.82 19.52
N VAL A 270 10.33 -6.85 20.08
CA VAL A 270 9.48 -7.77 19.32
C VAL A 270 8.11 -7.86 19.99
N GLU A 271 7.08 -7.52 19.24
CA GLU A 271 5.67 -7.60 19.64
C GLU A 271 4.96 -8.65 18.81
N ARG A 272 4.25 -9.58 19.46
CA ARG A 272 3.30 -10.45 18.78
C ARG A 272 1.91 -9.81 18.80
N ILE A 273 1.32 -9.61 17.62
CA ILE A 273 0.00 -9.01 17.45
C ILE A 273 -0.88 -10.05 16.76
N GLY A 274 -1.52 -10.91 17.56
CA GLY A 274 -2.27 -12.06 17.04
C GLY A 274 -1.37 -13.00 16.25
N ASN A 275 -1.76 -13.28 14.99
CA ASN A 275 -1.00 -14.14 14.07
C ASN A 275 0.10 -13.41 13.30
N SER A 276 0.48 -12.22 13.74
CA SER A 276 1.53 -11.39 13.12
C SER A 276 2.61 -11.02 14.14
N VAL A 277 3.79 -10.64 13.64
CA VAL A 277 4.95 -10.27 14.47
C VAL A 277 5.54 -8.96 13.99
N LEU A 278 5.63 -7.99 14.89
CA LEU A 278 6.24 -6.68 14.69
C LEU A 278 7.62 -6.66 15.35
N ASN A 279 8.65 -6.46 14.56
CA ASN A 279 10.03 -6.25 15.00
C ASN A 279 10.37 -4.77 14.86
N VAL A 280 10.88 -4.14 15.91
CA VAL A 280 11.18 -2.70 15.95
C VAL A 280 12.64 -2.50 16.39
N GLY A 281 13.40 -1.76 15.59
CA GLY A 281 14.80 -1.46 15.86
C GLY A 281 15.74 -2.68 15.79
N PRO A 282 17.00 -2.54 16.24
CA PRO A 282 17.55 -1.38 16.96
C PRO A 282 17.86 -0.17 16.05
N ASP A 283 17.83 -0.33 14.73
CA ASP A 283 17.98 0.78 13.79
C ASP A 283 16.70 1.64 13.72
N ASN A 284 16.66 2.58 12.78
CA ASN A 284 15.48 3.42 12.54
C ASN A 284 14.43 2.71 11.67
N LYS A 285 14.28 1.39 11.80
CA LYS A 285 13.33 0.59 11.02
C LYS A 285 12.47 -0.29 11.91
N ALA A 286 11.31 -0.63 11.39
CA ALA A 286 10.50 -1.71 11.92
C ALA A 286 9.97 -2.57 10.77
N THR A 287 9.64 -3.83 11.07
CA THR A 287 9.09 -4.78 10.12
C THR A 287 7.95 -5.54 10.77
N TRP A 288 6.78 -5.47 10.17
CA TRP A 288 5.60 -6.21 10.60
C TRP A 288 5.31 -7.32 9.59
N THR A 289 5.47 -8.56 10.02
CA THR A 289 5.23 -9.75 9.20
C THR A 289 3.91 -10.39 9.58
N PHE A 290 3.13 -10.76 8.57
CA PHE A 290 1.80 -11.33 8.70
C PHE A 290 1.81 -12.79 8.26
N THR A 291 1.00 -13.62 8.92
CA THR A 291 0.71 -14.96 8.42
C THR A 291 -0.33 -14.84 7.33
N VAL A 292 -0.03 -15.35 6.13
CA VAL A 292 -1.00 -15.39 5.04
C VAL A 292 -2.01 -16.50 5.33
N PRO A 293 -3.33 -16.23 5.23
CA PRO A 293 -4.33 -17.28 5.41
C PRO A 293 -4.10 -18.41 4.40
N GLU A 294 -4.15 -19.67 4.88
CA GLU A 294 -4.28 -20.81 3.97
C GLU A 294 -5.64 -20.71 3.26
N PRO A 295 -5.73 -21.10 1.97
CA PRO A 295 -7.01 -21.07 1.26
C PRO A 295 -8.03 -21.89 2.03
N SER A 296 -9.19 -21.29 2.32
CA SER A 296 -10.29 -22.01 2.95
C SER A 296 -10.63 -23.19 2.05
N SER A 297 -10.44 -24.41 2.55
CA SER A 297 -11.03 -25.60 1.94
C SER A 297 -12.54 -25.45 2.10
N GLU A 298 -13.19 -24.79 1.14
CA GLU A 298 -14.63 -24.98 1.00
C GLU A 298 -14.82 -26.46 0.75
N THR A 299 -15.33 -27.13 1.78
CA THR A 299 -15.94 -28.45 1.65
C THR A 299 -16.91 -28.37 0.50
N THR A 300 -16.57 -29.01 -0.61
CA THR A 300 -17.53 -29.43 -1.62
C THR A 300 -18.54 -30.31 -0.90
N GLY A 301 -19.62 -29.69 -0.43
CA GLY A 301 -20.81 -30.40 0.00
C GLY A 301 -21.44 -30.98 -1.26
N ASP A 302 -21.16 -32.26 -1.49
CA ASP A 302 -21.95 -33.14 -2.36
C ASP A 302 -23.42 -33.23 -1.87
#